data_AF-A0A091HBM7-F1
#
_entry.id   AF-A0A091HBM7-F1
#
_cell.length_a   1.000
_cell.length_b   1.000
_cell.length_c   1.000
_cell.angle_alpha   90.00
_cell.angle_beta   90.00
_cell.angle_gamma   90.00
#
_symmetry.space_group_name_H-M   'P 1'
#
loop_
_entity.id
_entity.type
_entity.pdbx_description
1 polymer ?
#
loop_
_entity_poly.entity_id
_entity_poly.type
_entity_poly.pdbx_seq_one_letter_code
_entity_poly.pdbx_strand_id
1 'polypeptide(L)'
;FLREDLNYHDPTVKHSTFHGEDKLISVEDLWKTWKTSEVYNWTVDEVVQWLITYVELPQYEETFRKLQLSGHAMPRLAVNNATMMGSVLKMTDRSHRQKLQLKALDTVLFGPPLLTRHNHLKDFLLVVSIVIGVGGCWFAYIQNRYSKEHMKKMMKDLEGLHRAEQSLHDLQERLQKAQEEHRSVEVEKVHLEKKLQDEISIAKQEAHRLRELREGTENELSRQKYAEQELEQVRMALKNAEKELESHCSWAAPEALQKWLQLTHEVEVQYYNIRLLPVNLFLLMFQAEKIKKKRNTVFGTFHVAHSSSLDDVDHKILTAK
;
A
#
# COMPACT_ATOMS: atom_id res chain seq x y z
N PHE A 1 91.72 -10.00 -34.72
CA PHE A 1 91.57 -11.23 -33.90
C PHE A 1 90.11 -11.62 -33.58
N LEU A 2 89.41 -10.99 -32.60
CA LEU A 2 88.04 -11.40 -32.22
C LEU A 2 86.99 -11.33 -33.35
N ARG A 3 87.11 -10.34 -34.25
CA ARG A 3 86.29 -10.23 -35.46
C ARG A 3 86.81 -11.06 -36.63
N GLU A 4 88.12 -11.04 -36.86
CA GLU A 4 88.73 -11.58 -38.09
C GLU A 4 89.01 -13.09 -38.02
N ASP A 5 89.44 -13.61 -36.88
CA ASP A 5 89.82 -15.03 -36.74
C ASP A 5 88.67 -15.88 -36.15
N LEU A 6 87.81 -15.30 -35.32
CA LEU A 6 86.73 -16.02 -34.62
C LEU A 6 85.33 -15.79 -35.23
N ASN A 7 85.20 -14.96 -36.28
CA ASN A 7 83.98 -14.69 -37.04
C ASN A 7 82.72 -14.46 -36.18
N TYR A 8 82.86 -13.72 -35.07
CA TYR A 8 81.73 -13.40 -34.19
C TYR A 8 80.99 -12.15 -34.65
N HIS A 9 79.67 -12.28 -34.84
CA HIS A 9 78.80 -11.18 -35.25
C HIS A 9 78.51 -10.17 -34.11
N ASP A 10 78.69 -10.57 -32.85
CA ASP A 10 78.39 -9.73 -31.68
C ASP A 10 79.57 -9.69 -30.68
N PRO A 11 80.54 -8.77 -30.85
CA PRO A 11 81.75 -8.71 -30.04
C PRO A 11 81.54 -8.02 -28.67
N THR A 12 80.40 -7.40 -28.42
CA THR A 12 80.15 -6.51 -27.25
C THR A 12 79.98 -7.27 -25.94
N VAL A 13 79.18 -8.34 -25.93
CA VAL A 13 78.87 -9.15 -24.73
C VAL A 13 80.12 -9.86 -24.20
N LYS A 14 80.96 -10.34 -25.11
CA LYS A 14 82.19 -11.06 -24.77
C LYS A 14 83.35 -10.12 -24.41
N HIS A 15 83.36 -8.90 -24.93
CA HIS A 15 84.34 -7.88 -24.55
C HIS A 15 84.13 -7.40 -23.11
N SER A 16 82.88 -7.24 -22.64
CA SER A 16 82.61 -6.84 -21.25
C SER A 16 83.02 -7.89 -20.22
N THR A 17 82.85 -9.18 -20.54
CA THR A 17 83.23 -10.29 -19.63
C THR A 17 84.74 -10.41 -19.47
N PHE A 18 85.50 -10.05 -20.51
CA PHE A 18 86.94 -10.28 -20.57
C PHE A 18 87.78 -9.06 -20.21
N HIS A 19 87.25 -7.85 -20.43
CA HIS A 19 87.95 -6.60 -20.17
C HIS A 19 87.43 -5.85 -18.93
N GLY A 20 86.19 -6.07 -18.47
CA GLY A 20 85.60 -5.21 -17.43
C GLY A 20 85.73 -3.72 -17.81
N GLU A 21 86.50 -2.95 -17.03
CA GLU A 21 86.88 -1.56 -17.33
C GLU A 21 88.30 -1.38 -17.95
N ASP A 22 89.15 -2.42 -17.95
CA ASP A 22 90.54 -2.34 -18.38
C ASP A 22 90.76 -2.74 -19.85
N LYS A 23 91.34 -1.82 -20.63
CA LYS A 23 91.56 -1.98 -22.08
C LYS A 23 92.76 -2.85 -22.44
N LEU A 24 93.56 -3.29 -21.47
CA LEU A 24 94.79 -4.08 -21.69
C LEU A 24 94.74 -5.34 -20.83
N ILE A 25 94.77 -6.51 -21.46
CA ILE A 25 94.84 -7.79 -20.77
C ILE A 25 96.28 -8.29 -20.81
N SER A 26 96.87 -8.55 -19.65
CA SER A 26 98.19 -9.18 -19.57
C SER A 26 98.08 -10.70 -19.77
N VAL A 27 99.18 -11.34 -20.18
CA VAL A 27 99.26 -12.81 -20.30
C VAL A 27 99.04 -13.50 -18.95
N GLU A 28 99.40 -12.82 -17.86
CA GLU A 28 99.21 -13.31 -16.49
C GLU A 28 97.73 -13.27 -16.07
N ASP A 29 96.98 -12.28 -16.53
CA ASP A 29 95.54 -12.19 -16.27
C ASP A 29 94.79 -13.25 -17.06
N LEU A 30 95.16 -13.50 -18.33
CA LEU A 30 94.67 -14.64 -19.10
C LEU A 30 94.88 -15.97 -18.37
N TRP A 31 96.07 -16.17 -17.81
CA TRP A 31 96.41 -17.39 -17.07
C TRP A 31 95.63 -17.53 -15.76
N LYS A 32 95.37 -16.42 -15.05
CA LYS A 32 94.52 -16.40 -13.85
C LYS A 32 93.07 -16.71 -14.21
N THR A 33 92.50 -16.03 -15.20
CA THR A 33 91.12 -16.21 -15.67
C THR A 33 90.86 -17.64 -16.14
N TRP A 34 91.81 -18.25 -16.85
CA TRP A 34 91.70 -19.64 -17.25
C TRP A 34 91.76 -20.60 -16.05
N LYS A 35 92.68 -20.39 -15.10
CA LYS A 35 92.76 -21.23 -13.89
C LYS A 35 91.55 -21.12 -12.97
N THR A 36 90.86 -19.99 -12.97
CA THR A 36 89.60 -19.83 -12.22
C THR A 36 88.37 -20.29 -13.00
N SER A 37 88.51 -20.57 -14.29
CA SER A 37 87.42 -21.05 -15.15
C SER A 37 87.15 -22.54 -14.92
N GLU A 38 85.89 -22.94 -15.06
CA GLU A 38 85.45 -24.34 -14.96
C GLU A 38 86.17 -25.25 -15.97
N VAL A 39 86.64 -24.68 -17.08
CA VAL A 39 87.41 -25.38 -18.13
C VAL A 39 88.70 -25.99 -17.60
N TYR A 40 89.34 -25.37 -16.60
CA TYR A 40 90.58 -25.90 -16.01
C TYR A 40 90.34 -27.25 -15.33
N ASN A 41 89.19 -27.39 -14.66
CA ASN A 41 88.82 -28.59 -13.89
C ASN A 41 88.17 -29.68 -14.74
N TRP A 42 88.11 -29.53 -16.07
CA TRP A 42 87.48 -30.52 -16.92
C TRP A 42 88.23 -31.86 -16.92
N THR A 43 87.43 -32.91 -16.74
CA THR A 43 87.82 -34.31 -16.93
C THR A 43 87.96 -34.64 -18.41
N VAL A 44 88.59 -35.78 -18.72
CA VAL A 44 88.74 -36.26 -20.10
C VAL A 44 87.38 -36.49 -20.75
N ASP A 45 86.39 -36.95 -20.00
CA ASP A 45 85.02 -37.17 -20.49
C ASP A 45 84.32 -35.86 -20.89
N GLU A 46 84.49 -34.79 -20.10
CA GLU A 46 83.92 -33.47 -20.41
C GLU A 46 84.58 -32.85 -21.64
N VAL A 47 85.90 -32.99 -21.79
CA VAL A 47 86.63 -32.55 -23.00
C VAL A 47 86.16 -33.33 -24.23
N VAL A 48 85.90 -34.63 -24.09
CA VAL A 48 85.37 -35.45 -25.17
C VAL A 48 83.94 -35.04 -25.53
N GLN A 49 83.07 -34.80 -24.55
CA GLN A 49 81.72 -34.30 -24.82
C GLN A 49 81.75 -32.92 -25.50
N TRP A 50 82.68 -32.05 -25.10
CA TRP A 50 82.93 -30.77 -25.76
C TRP A 50 83.38 -30.96 -27.22
N LEU A 51 84.28 -31.91 -27.48
CA LEU A 51 84.74 -32.24 -28.83
C LEU A 51 83.59 -32.73 -29.74
N ILE A 52 82.72 -33.59 -29.21
CA ILE A 52 81.58 -34.16 -29.94
C ILE A 52 80.51 -33.09 -30.18
N THR A 53 80.17 -32.32 -29.16
CA THR A 53 78.95 -31.49 -29.19
C THR A 53 79.22 -30.05 -29.62
N TYR A 54 80.37 -29.47 -29.27
CA TYR A 54 80.70 -28.08 -29.57
C TYR A 54 81.67 -27.91 -30.75
N VAL A 55 82.62 -28.85 -30.88
CA VAL A 55 83.56 -28.86 -32.03
C VAL A 55 82.99 -29.69 -33.19
N GLU A 56 82.03 -30.58 -32.92
CA GLU A 56 81.39 -31.48 -33.89
C GLU A 56 82.40 -32.39 -34.59
N LEU A 57 83.39 -32.90 -33.82
CA LEU A 57 84.44 -33.78 -34.32
C LEU A 57 84.50 -35.10 -33.54
N PRO A 58 83.44 -35.94 -33.59
CA PRO A 58 83.39 -37.20 -32.83
C PRO A 58 84.46 -38.20 -33.26
N GLN A 59 84.92 -38.13 -34.51
CA GLN A 59 85.92 -39.03 -35.08
C GLN A 59 87.29 -39.03 -34.36
N TYR A 60 87.60 -37.99 -33.58
CA TYR A 60 88.85 -37.90 -32.81
C TYR A 60 88.68 -38.28 -31.34
N GLU A 61 87.48 -38.65 -30.88
CA GLU A 61 87.18 -39.03 -29.49
C GLU A 61 88.18 -40.05 -28.94
N GLU A 62 88.39 -41.17 -29.66
CA GLU A 62 89.29 -42.21 -29.19
C GLU A 62 90.73 -41.72 -29.02
N THR A 63 91.15 -40.77 -29.85
CA THR A 63 92.50 -40.20 -29.77
C THR A 63 92.62 -39.29 -28.55
N PHE A 64 91.59 -38.50 -28.25
CA PHE A 64 91.53 -37.68 -27.04
C PHE A 64 91.49 -38.52 -25.76
N ARG A 65 90.74 -39.64 -25.76
CA ARG A 65 90.71 -40.60 -24.64
C ARG A 65 92.05 -41.32 -24.44
N LYS A 66 92.69 -41.77 -25.52
CA LYS A 66 94.01 -42.44 -25.48
C LYS A 66 95.11 -41.50 -24.97
N LEU A 67 95.05 -40.22 -25.33
CA LEU A 67 96.02 -39.21 -24.91
C LEU A 67 95.71 -38.57 -23.55
N GLN A 68 94.58 -38.95 -22.92
CA GLN A 68 94.13 -38.41 -21.62
C GLN A 68 94.12 -36.87 -21.60
N LEU A 69 93.60 -36.25 -22.66
CA LEU A 69 93.52 -34.80 -22.77
C LEU A 69 92.46 -34.25 -21.81
N SER A 70 92.91 -33.65 -20.72
CA SER A 70 92.06 -32.97 -19.73
C SER A 70 91.96 -31.47 -20.01
N GLY A 71 91.13 -30.77 -19.23
CA GLY A 71 90.96 -29.31 -19.28
C GLY A 71 92.27 -28.52 -19.27
N HIS A 72 93.30 -29.06 -18.62
CA HIS A 72 94.65 -28.48 -18.54
C HIS A 72 95.36 -28.38 -19.90
N ALA A 73 95.00 -29.23 -20.85
CA ALA A 73 95.56 -29.25 -22.19
C ALA A 73 94.84 -28.30 -23.16
N MET A 74 93.72 -27.69 -22.77
CA MET A 74 92.91 -26.83 -23.63
C MET A 74 93.67 -25.61 -24.18
N PRO A 75 94.51 -24.89 -23.40
CA PRO A 75 95.34 -23.81 -23.95
C PRO A 75 96.37 -24.31 -24.97
N ARG A 76 96.85 -25.55 -24.83
CA ARG A 76 97.78 -26.14 -25.81
C ARG A 76 97.09 -26.46 -27.13
N LEU A 77 95.80 -26.81 -27.09
CA LEU A 77 94.95 -27.04 -28.25
C LEU A 77 94.53 -25.72 -28.95
N ALA A 78 94.51 -24.61 -28.22
CA ALA A 78 94.21 -23.28 -28.75
C ALA A 78 95.36 -22.66 -29.58
N VAL A 79 96.57 -23.20 -29.46
CA VAL A 79 97.75 -22.75 -30.22
C VAL A 79 97.92 -23.61 -31.49
N ASN A 80 98.17 -22.97 -32.63
CA ASN A 80 98.41 -23.64 -33.91
C ASN A 80 99.76 -24.38 -33.92
N ASN A 81 99.79 -25.58 -33.33
CA ASN A 81 100.94 -26.48 -33.33
C ASN A 81 100.74 -27.59 -34.36
N ALA A 82 101.26 -27.38 -35.58
CA ALA A 82 101.11 -28.31 -36.70
C ALA A 82 101.65 -29.72 -36.39
N THR A 83 102.70 -29.83 -35.57
CA THR A 83 103.29 -31.10 -35.11
C THR A 83 102.38 -31.84 -34.14
N MET A 84 101.83 -31.17 -33.12
CA MET A 84 100.92 -31.80 -32.14
C MET A 84 99.60 -32.22 -32.80
N MET A 85 98.99 -31.34 -33.60
CA MET A 85 97.71 -31.66 -34.26
C MET A 85 97.86 -32.70 -35.38
N GLY A 86 98.98 -32.68 -36.10
CA GLY A 86 99.25 -33.58 -37.21
C GLY A 86 99.77 -34.95 -36.79
N SER A 87 100.76 -35.03 -35.90
CA SER A 87 101.41 -36.29 -35.52
C SER A 87 100.77 -37.00 -34.33
N VAL A 88 100.30 -36.23 -33.33
CA VAL A 88 99.77 -36.79 -32.07
C VAL A 88 98.26 -37.00 -32.16
N LEU A 89 97.53 -36.00 -32.67
CA LEU A 89 96.06 -36.06 -32.83
C LEU A 89 95.59 -36.67 -34.17
N LYS A 90 96.52 -37.02 -35.08
CA LYS A 90 96.22 -37.59 -36.40
C LYS A 90 95.20 -36.79 -37.23
N MET A 91 95.10 -35.48 -37.01
CA MET A 91 94.18 -34.62 -37.77
C MET A 91 94.87 -34.25 -39.08
N THR A 92 94.64 -34.97 -40.17
CA THR A 92 95.26 -34.71 -41.48
C THR A 92 94.68 -33.47 -42.16
N ASP A 93 93.40 -33.17 -41.92
CA ASP A 93 92.70 -32.03 -42.53
C ASP A 93 93.01 -30.70 -41.83
N ARG A 94 93.33 -29.68 -42.63
CA ARG A 94 93.57 -28.31 -42.18
C ARG A 94 92.29 -27.67 -41.62
N SER A 95 91.12 -28.04 -42.15
CA SER A 95 89.83 -27.48 -41.71
C SER A 95 89.51 -27.87 -40.26
N HIS A 96 89.71 -29.14 -39.90
CA HIS A 96 89.46 -29.67 -38.56
C HIS A 96 90.43 -29.08 -37.53
N ARG A 97 91.69 -28.83 -37.92
CA ARG A 97 92.68 -28.17 -37.05
C ARG A 97 92.26 -26.74 -36.72
N GLN A 98 91.88 -25.97 -37.74
CA GLN A 98 91.44 -24.58 -37.54
C GLN A 98 90.15 -24.53 -36.72
N LYS A 99 89.18 -25.42 -36.99
CA LYS A 99 87.93 -25.50 -36.22
C LYS A 99 88.20 -25.84 -34.75
N LEU A 100 89.03 -26.85 -34.48
CA LEU A 100 89.40 -27.23 -33.12
C LEU A 100 90.16 -26.10 -32.42
N GLN A 101 91.10 -25.45 -33.10
CA GLN A 101 91.87 -24.34 -32.54
C GLN A 101 90.97 -23.17 -32.15
N LEU A 102 90.10 -22.72 -33.06
CA LEU A 102 89.19 -21.59 -32.81
C LEU A 102 88.20 -21.90 -31.69
N LYS A 103 87.67 -23.12 -31.64
CA LYS A 103 86.76 -23.55 -30.59
C LYS A 103 87.48 -23.71 -29.24
N ALA A 104 88.70 -24.25 -29.23
CA ALA A 104 89.52 -24.39 -28.02
C ALA A 104 89.90 -23.02 -27.46
N LEU A 105 90.29 -22.10 -28.33
CA LEU A 105 90.59 -20.71 -27.99
C LEU A 105 89.36 -20.01 -27.41
N ASP A 106 88.20 -20.15 -28.05
CA ASP A 106 86.94 -19.61 -27.55
C ASP A 106 86.57 -20.19 -26.19
N THR A 107 86.88 -21.46 -25.94
CA THR A 107 86.60 -22.13 -24.65
C THR A 107 87.57 -21.68 -23.56
N VAL A 108 88.85 -21.50 -23.87
CA VAL A 108 89.87 -21.01 -22.93
C VAL A 108 89.66 -19.54 -22.57
N LEU A 109 89.24 -18.73 -23.55
CA LEU A 109 88.94 -17.32 -23.34
C LEU A 109 87.56 -17.14 -22.68
N PHE A 110 86.50 -17.75 -23.19
CA PHE A 110 85.14 -17.42 -22.73
C PHE A 110 84.52 -18.43 -21.76
N GLY A 111 85.26 -19.49 -21.41
CA GLY A 111 84.80 -20.55 -20.51
C GLY A 111 84.04 -21.65 -21.24
N PRO A 112 83.40 -22.57 -20.49
CA PRO A 112 82.58 -23.64 -21.06
C PRO A 112 81.58 -23.05 -22.05
N PRO A 113 81.40 -23.63 -23.24
CA PRO A 113 80.25 -23.26 -24.04
C PRO A 113 79.00 -23.47 -23.18
N LEU A 114 78.03 -22.57 -23.28
CA LEU A 114 76.73 -22.63 -22.60
C LEU A 114 75.88 -23.78 -23.14
N LEU A 115 76.47 -24.95 -23.38
CA LEU A 115 75.79 -26.22 -23.51
C LEU A 115 75.24 -26.57 -22.13
N THR A 116 74.10 -25.94 -21.84
CA THR A 116 72.90 -26.65 -21.46
C THR A 116 73.18 -28.07 -20.98
N ARG A 117 73.57 -28.17 -19.70
CA ARG A 117 72.92 -29.14 -18.84
C ARG A 117 71.43 -28.93 -19.10
N HIS A 118 70.78 -29.84 -19.84
CA HIS A 118 69.36 -29.75 -20.11
C HIS A 118 68.66 -29.67 -18.75
N ASN A 119 68.31 -28.46 -18.36
CA ASN A 119 67.63 -28.18 -17.12
C ASN A 119 66.17 -28.50 -17.40
N HIS A 120 65.82 -29.80 -17.36
CA HIS A 120 64.43 -30.24 -17.42
C HIS A 120 63.55 -29.43 -16.46
N LEU A 121 64.11 -28.96 -15.34
CA LEU A 121 63.48 -28.02 -14.43
C LEU A 121 63.13 -26.68 -15.06
N LYS A 122 64.04 -26.07 -15.84
CA LYS A 122 63.80 -24.80 -16.54
C LYS A 122 62.75 -24.96 -17.64
N ASP A 123 62.83 -26.05 -18.41
CA ASP A 123 61.87 -26.33 -19.48
C ASP A 123 60.49 -26.69 -18.90
N PHE A 124 60.45 -27.43 -17.78
CA PHE A 124 59.21 -27.72 -17.04
C PHE A 124 58.59 -26.45 -16.45
N LEU A 125 59.40 -25.56 -15.85
CA LEU A 125 58.92 -24.28 -15.32
C LEU A 125 58.31 -23.40 -16.42
N LEU A 126 58.94 -23.38 -17.59
CA LEU A 126 58.44 -22.67 -18.78
C LEU A 126 57.08 -23.23 -19.22
N VAL A 127 56.93 -24.55 -19.32
CA VAL A 127 55.66 -25.17 -19.70
C VAL A 127 54.57 -24.88 -18.67
N VAL A 128 54.87 -24.98 -17.37
CA VAL A 128 53.93 -24.67 -16.30
C VAL A 128 53.49 -23.19 -16.37
N SER A 129 54.42 -22.27 -16.62
CA SER A 129 54.13 -20.85 -16.82
C SER A 129 53.16 -20.61 -17.99
N ILE A 130 53.39 -21.28 -19.12
CA ILE A 130 52.52 -21.16 -20.30
C ILE A 130 51.12 -21.70 -20.00
N VAL A 131 51.02 -22.85 -19.32
CA VAL A 131 49.72 -23.46 -18.95
C VAL A 131 48.93 -22.55 -18.02
N ILE A 132 49.58 -21.91 -17.04
CA ILE A 132 48.93 -20.94 -16.15
C ILE A 132 48.47 -19.71 -16.94
N GLY A 133 49.29 -19.21 -17.87
CA GLY A 133 48.93 -18.07 -18.73
C GLY A 133 47.72 -18.37 -19.61
N VAL A 134 47.71 -19.53 -20.28
CA VAL A 134 46.59 -19.97 -21.13
C VAL A 134 45.35 -20.28 -20.31
N GLY A 135 45.51 -20.94 -19.16
CA GLY A 135 44.42 -21.21 -18.22
C GLY A 135 43.78 -19.93 -17.68
N GLY A 136 44.59 -18.93 -17.34
CA GLY A 136 44.13 -17.59 -16.94
C GLY A 136 43.39 -16.87 -18.06
N CYS A 137 43.92 -16.90 -19.29
CA CYS A 137 43.26 -16.32 -20.47
C CYS A 137 41.92 -17.01 -20.78
N TRP A 138 41.88 -18.34 -20.70
CA TRP A 138 40.66 -19.13 -20.90
C TRP A 138 39.61 -18.85 -19.81
N PHE A 139 40.04 -18.76 -18.55
CA PHE A 139 39.15 -18.43 -17.43
C PHE A 139 38.60 -17.01 -17.55
N ALA A 140 39.43 -16.02 -17.90
CA ALA A 140 38.96 -14.67 -18.18
C ALA A 140 37.97 -14.64 -19.37
N TYR A 141 38.23 -15.44 -20.41
CA TYR A 141 37.31 -15.59 -21.55
C TYR A 141 35.96 -16.19 -21.13
N ILE A 142 35.96 -17.25 -20.29
CA ILE A 142 34.72 -17.87 -19.79
C ILE A 142 33.95 -16.91 -18.88
N GLN A 143 34.65 -16.21 -18.00
CA GLN A 143 34.05 -15.25 -17.08
C GLN A 143 33.49 -14.04 -17.82
N ASN A 144 34.16 -13.57 -18.87
CA ASN A 144 33.64 -12.53 -19.76
C ASN A 144 32.37 -12.98 -20.49
N ARG A 145 32.28 -14.25 -20.91
CA ARG A 145 31.07 -14.80 -21.51
C ARG A 145 29.91 -14.88 -20.51
N TYR A 146 30.18 -15.40 -19.31
CA TYR A 146 29.20 -15.44 -18.21
C TYR A 146 28.76 -14.05 -17.77
N SER A 147 29.69 -13.09 -17.68
CA SER A 147 29.41 -11.70 -17.33
C SER A 147 28.45 -11.06 -18.33
N LYS A 148 28.63 -11.29 -19.64
CA LYS A 148 27.70 -10.79 -20.66
C LYS A 148 26.27 -11.32 -20.49
N GLU A 149 26.11 -12.58 -20.07
CA GLU A 149 24.79 -13.15 -19.79
C GLU A 149 24.17 -12.57 -18.51
N HIS A 150 24.96 -12.42 -17.44
CA HIS A 150 24.52 -11.75 -16.21
C HIS A 150 24.14 -10.29 -16.47
N MET A 151 24.91 -9.57 -17.28
CA MET A 151 24.66 -8.18 -17.61
C MET A 151 23.40 -8.02 -18.46
N LYS A 152 23.11 -8.97 -19.37
CA LYS A 152 21.82 -9.02 -20.09
C LYS A 152 20.63 -9.24 -19.16
N LYS A 153 20.76 -10.14 -18.18
CA LYS A 153 19.71 -10.33 -17.16
C LYS A 153 19.52 -9.06 -16.32
N MET A 154 20.62 -8.48 -15.84
CA MET A 154 20.60 -7.27 -15.03
C MET A 154 20.05 -6.05 -15.78
N MET A 155 20.36 -5.91 -17.08
CA MET A 155 19.79 -4.87 -17.94
C MET A 155 18.27 -5.05 -18.10
N LYS A 156 17.81 -6.30 -18.27
CA LYS A 156 16.37 -6.59 -18.36
C LYS A 156 15.64 -6.28 -17.05
N ASP A 157 16.27 -6.56 -15.91
CA ASP A 157 15.69 -6.26 -14.59
C ASP A 157 15.67 -4.74 -14.32
N LEU A 158 16.71 -4.00 -14.72
CA LEU A 158 16.75 -2.53 -14.66
C LEU A 158 15.67 -1.89 -15.54
N GLU A 159 15.49 -2.40 -16.76
CA GLU A 159 14.46 -1.92 -17.68
C GLU A 159 13.05 -2.24 -17.14
N GLY A 160 12.88 -3.39 -16.48
CA GLY A 160 11.67 -3.75 -15.75
C GLY A 160 11.38 -2.82 -14.57
N LEU A 161 12.41 -2.50 -13.78
CA LEU A 161 12.29 -1.60 -12.64
C LEU A 161 11.96 -0.17 -13.08
N HIS A 162 12.59 0.31 -14.15
CA HIS A 162 12.29 1.63 -14.72
C HIS A 162 10.87 1.72 -15.28
N ARG A 163 10.36 0.65 -15.90
CA ARG A 163 8.93 0.58 -16.30
C ARG A 163 8.00 0.61 -15.10
N ALA A 164 8.35 -0.09 -14.02
CA ALA A 164 7.56 -0.07 -12.80
C ALA A 164 7.52 1.34 -12.17
N GLU A 165 8.67 2.01 -12.13
CA GLU A 165 8.80 3.41 -11.69
C GLU A 165 7.92 4.35 -12.53
N GLN A 166 7.99 4.26 -13.86
CA GLN A 166 7.12 5.04 -14.75
C GLN A 166 5.64 4.73 -14.53
N SER A 167 5.28 3.46 -14.33
CA SER A 167 3.88 3.08 -14.08
C SER A 167 3.35 3.62 -12.74
N LEU A 168 4.20 3.70 -11.71
CA LEU A 168 3.84 4.31 -10.44
C LEU A 168 3.63 5.81 -10.59
N HIS A 169 4.47 6.50 -11.36
CA HIS A 169 4.26 7.90 -11.66
C HIS A 169 2.97 8.16 -12.44
N ASP A 170 2.66 7.37 -13.48
CA ASP A 170 1.39 7.48 -14.22
C ASP A 170 0.17 7.21 -13.32
N LEU A 171 0.27 6.22 -12.41
CA LEU A 171 -0.79 5.97 -11.42
C LEU A 171 -0.96 7.12 -10.42
N GLN A 172 0.13 7.72 -9.95
CA GLN A 172 0.07 8.91 -9.08
C GLN A 172 -0.58 10.10 -9.80
N GLU A 173 -0.22 10.35 -11.05
CA GLU A 173 -0.81 11.42 -11.87
C GLU A 173 -2.31 11.19 -12.10
N ARG A 174 -2.71 9.95 -12.44
CA ARG A 174 -4.13 9.59 -12.60
C ARG A 174 -4.92 9.72 -11.31
N LEU A 175 -4.36 9.31 -10.17
CA LEU A 175 -5.01 9.48 -8.86
C LEU A 175 -5.18 10.96 -8.51
N GLN A 176 -4.15 11.78 -8.77
CA GLN A 176 -4.23 13.20 -8.54
C GLN A 176 -5.31 13.86 -9.41
N LYS A 177 -5.35 13.51 -10.70
CA LYS A 177 -6.38 14.00 -11.63
C LYS A 177 -7.79 13.57 -11.21
N ALA A 178 -7.98 12.30 -10.84
CA ALA A 178 -9.27 11.80 -10.35
C ALA A 178 -9.67 12.51 -9.05
N GLN A 179 -8.73 12.82 -8.17
CA GLN A 179 -9.01 13.55 -6.93
C GLN A 179 -9.35 15.02 -7.16
N GLU A 180 -8.71 15.67 -8.13
CA GLU A 180 -9.08 17.03 -8.57
C GLU A 180 -10.47 17.06 -9.20
N GLU A 181 -10.79 16.11 -10.08
CA GLU A 181 -12.13 15.95 -10.64
C GLU A 181 -13.17 15.71 -9.53
N HIS A 182 -12.90 14.82 -8.57
CA HIS A 182 -13.79 14.61 -7.43
C HIS A 182 -14.00 15.86 -6.59
N ARG A 183 -12.95 16.65 -6.32
CA ARG A 183 -13.08 17.93 -5.59
C ARG A 183 -13.92 18.93 -6.37
N SER A 184 -13.74 19.03 -7.69
CA SER A 184 -14.54 19.93 -8.52
C SER A 184 -16.02 19.54 -8.51
N VAL A 185 -16.31 18.24 -8.62
CA VAL A 185 -17.67 17.70 -8.56
C VAL A 185 -18.30 17.88 -7.17
N GLU A 186 -17.53 17.70 -6.10
CA GLU A 186 -18.02 17.92 -4.73
C GLU A 186 -18.37 19.40 -4.50
N VAL A 187 -17.52 20.32 -4.96
CA VAL A 187 -17.79 21.78 -4.87
C VAL A 187 -19.02 22.16 -5.69
N GLU A 188 -19.16 21.66 -6.91
CA GLU A 188 -20.35 21.88 -7.73
C GLU A 188 -21.61 21.30 -7.08
N LYS A 189 -21.53 20.08 -6.52
CA LYS A 189 -22.65 19.45 -5.83
C LYS A 189 -23.11 20.27 -4.64
N VAL A 190 -22.20 20.72 -3.77
CA VAL A 190 -22.54 21.57 -2.62
C VAL A 190 -23.15 22.90 -3.08
N HIS A 191 -22.63 23.49 -4.16
CA HIS A 191 -23.19 24.70 -4.74
C HIS A 191 -24.62 24.50 -5.25
N LEU A 192 -24.88 23.40 -5.97
CA LEU A 192 -26.21 23.03 -6.45
C LEU A 192 -27.16 22.72 -5.31
N GLU A 193 -26.74 21.98 -4.29
CA GLU A 193 -27.55 21.68 -3.11
C GLU A 193 -27.97 22.96 -2.39
N LYS A 194 -27.05 23.91 -2.22
CA LYS A 194 -27.36 25.22 -1.63
C LYS A 194 -28.37 25.99 -2.48
N LYS A 195 -28.18 26.02 -3.79
CA LYS A 195 -29.11 26.69 -4.72
C LYS A 195 -30.52 26.07 -4.66
N LEU A 196 -30.63 24.75 -4.62
CA LEU A 196 -31.90 24.05 -4.46
C LEU A 196 -32.54 24.34 -3.10
N GLN A 197 -31.76 24.37 -2.01
CA GLN A 197 -32.27 24.75 -0.70
C GLN A 197 -32.79 26.19 -0.68
N ASP A 198 -32.08 27.13 -1.32
CA ASP A 198 -32.51 28.53 -1.42
C ASP A 198 -33.82 28.63 -2.22
N GLU A 199 -33.92 27.96 -3.38
CA GLU A 199 -35.15 27.90 -4.18
C GLU A 199 -36.32 27.30 -3.40
N ILE A 200 -36.11 26.21 -2.66
CA ILE A 200 -37.12 25.60 -1.80
C ILE A 200 -37.53 26.55 -0.67
N SER A 201 -36.59 27.28 -0.07
CA SER A 201 -36.86 28.22 1.01
C SER A 201 -37.73 29.39 0.54
N ILE A 202 -37.44 29.92 -0.65
CA ILE A 202 -38.21 30.98 -1.30
C ILE A 202 -39.61 30.47 -1.63
N ALA A 203 -39.72 29.30 -2.26
CA ALA A 203 -41.01 28.70 -2.58
C ALA A 203 -41.84 28.41 -1.32
N LYS A 204 -41.19 27.98 -0.23
CA LYS A 204 -41.85 27.75 1.06
C LYS A 204 -42.33 29.07 1.70
N GLN A 205 -41.54 30.13 1.61
CA GLN A 205 -41.93 31.46 2.09
C GLN A 205 -43.10 32.03 1.27
N GLU A 206 -43.08 31.85 -0.05
CA GLU A 206 -44.18 32.27 -0.92
C GLU A 206 -45.46 31.47 -0.65
N ALA A 207 -45.35 30.15 -0.48
CA ALA A 207 -46.46 29.31 -0.07
C ALA A 207 -47.01 29.71 1.31
N HIS A 208 -46.15 30.07 2.27
CA HIS A 208 -46.57 30.57 3.59
C HIS A 208 -47.31 31.90 3.47
N ARG A 209 -46.79 32.84 2.68
CA ARG A 209 -47.42 34.13 2.44
C ARG A 209 -48.79 33.98 1.75
N LEU A 210 -48.89 33.11 0.75
CA LEU A 210 -50.15 32.81 0.08
C LEU A 210 -51.16 32.15 1.03
N ARG A 211 -50.68 31.30 1.95
CA ARG A 211 -51.51 30.70 3.00
C ARG A 211 -52.02 31.75 3.99
N GLU A 212 -51.19 32.68 4.45
CA GLU A 212 -51.62 33.78 5.33
C GLU A 212 -52.66 34.68 4.64
N LEU A 213 -52.47 35.00 3.36
CA LEU A 213 -53.45 35.75 2.56
C LEU A 213 -54.77 34.98 2.42
N ARG A 214 -54.71 33.66 2.25
CA ARG A 214 -55.89 32.79 2.15
C ARG A 214 -56.62 32.66 3.48
N GLU A 215 -55.92 32.43 4.59
CA GLU A 215 -56.52 32.37 5.94
C GLU A 215 -57.11 33.74 6.34
N GLY A 216 -56.51 34.85 5.90
CA GLY A 216 -57.08 36.19 6.05
C GLY A 216 -58.38 36.40 5.27
N THR A 217 -58.48 35.83 4.06
CA THR A 217 -59.67 35.97 3.19
C THR A 217 -60.79 34.98 3.56
N GLU A 218 -60.44 33.78 4.03
CA GLU A 218 -61.41 32.73 4.39
C GLU A 218 -62.17 33.06 5.68
N ASN A 219 -61.58 33.75 6.66
CA ASN A 219 -62.26 34.07 7.93
C ASN A 219 -63.43 35.07 7.81
N GLU A 220 -63.40 35.99 6.84
CA GLU A 220 -64.50 36.96 6.63
C GLU A 220 -65.63 36.34 5.79
N LEU A 221 -65.30 35.55 4.78
CA LEU A 221 -66.26 35.01 3.80
C LEU A 221 -66.99 33.75 4.31
N SER A 222 -66.34 32.92 5.14
CA SER A 222 -66.96 31.75 5.76
C SER A 222 -67.93 32.11 6.89
N ARG A 223 -67.62 33.15 7.67
CA ARG A 223 -68.49 33.65 8.75
C ARG A 223 -69.78 34.26 8.23
N GLN A 224 -69.76 34.95 7.09
CA GLN A 224 -70.96 35.44 6.41
C GLN A 224 -71.81 34.31 5.83
N LYS A 225 -71.21 33.33 5.14
CA LYS A 225 -71.94 32.17 4.59
C LYS A 225 -72.61 31.31 5.66
N TYR A 226 -71.95 31.11 6.80
CA TYR A 226 -72.52 30.34 7.91
C TYR A 226 -73.73 31.06 8.54
N ALA A 227 -73.62 32.39 8.73
CA ALA A 227 -74.72 33.19 9.25
C ALA A 227 -75.94 33.21 8.29
N GLU A 228 -75.72 33.24 6.97
CA GLU A 228 -76.81 33.13 5.98
C GLU A 228 -77.48 31.75 5.99
N GLN A 229 -76.73 30.66 6.13
CA GLN A 229 -77.29 29.31 6.21
C GLN A 229 -78.15 29.10 7.46
N GLU A 230 -77.72 29.60 8.62
CA GLU A 230 -78.51 29.54 9.86
C GLU A 230 -79.82 30.33 9.71
N LEU A 231 -79.75 31.51 9.09
CA LEU A 231 -80.94 32.34 8.83
C LEU A 231 -81.95 31.63 7.92
N GLU A 232 -81.47 30.92 6.90
CA GLU A 232 -82.33 30.19 5.98
C GLU A 232 -82.95 28.94 6.64
N GLN A 233 -82.20 28.22 7.48
CA GLN A 233 -82.75 27.11 8.26
C GLN A 233 -83.86 27.58 9.22
N VAL A 234 -83.66 28.70 9.91
CA VAL A 234 -84.66 29.26 10.82
C VAL A 234 -85.92 29.69 10.06
N ARG A 235 -85.78 30.29 8.87
CA ARG A 235 -86.93 30.66 8.02
C ARG A 235 -87.71 29.45 7.53
N MET A 236 -87.01 28.39 7.11
CA MET A 236 -87.66 27.15 6.68
C MET A 236 -88.37 26.44 7.83
N ALA A 237 -87.77 26.42 9.02
CA ALA A 237 -88.40 25.86 10.21
C ALA A 237 -89.67 26.63 10.62
N LEU A 238 -89.62 27.97 10.58
CA LEU A 238 -90.77 28.82 10.88
C LEU A 238 -91.91 28.59 9.89
N LYS A 239 -91.59 28.53 8.58
CA LYS A 239 -92.58 28.30 7.51
C LYS A 239 -93.23 26.92 7.61
N ASN A 240 -92.47 25.91 8.02
CA ASN A 240 -93.02 24.57 8.25
C ASN A 240 -93.93 24.54 9.47
N ALA A 241 -93.53 25.18 10.57
CA ALA A 241 -94.37 25.28 11.77
C ALA A 241 -95.68 26.04 11.51
N GLU A 242 -95.63 27.12 10.70
CA GLU A 242 -96.81 27.86 10.28
C GLU A 242 -97.75 26.99 9.43
N LYS A 243 -97.20 26.25 8.45
CA LYS A 243 -97.98 25.37 7.58
C LYS A 243 -98.58 24.17 8.32
N GLU A 244 -97.86 23.63 9.31
CA GLU A 244 -98.35 22.56 10.16
C GLU A 244 -99.50 23.07 11.05
N LEU A 245 -99.37 24.26 11.64
CA LEU A 245 -100.43 24.89 12.42
C LEU A 245 -101.70 25.18 11.60
N GLU A 246 -101.55 25.72 10.38
CA GLU A 246 -102.69 25.97 9.48
C GLU A 246 -103.38 24.67 9.03
N SER A 247 -102.64 23.58 8.85
CA SER A 247 -103.19 22.28 8.47
C SER A 247 -103.94 21.56 9.60
N HIS A 248 -103.62 21.86 10.86
CA HIS A 248 -104.22 21.22 12.04
C HIS A 248 -105.44 21.97 12.61
N CYS A 249 -105.65 23.23 12.25
CA CYS A 249 -106.73 24.07 12.80
C CYS A 249 -107.88 24.32 11.81
N SER A 250 -108.52 23.25 11.33
CA SER A 250 -109.84 23.30 10.68
C SER A 250 -110.85 22.37 11.38
N TRP A 251 -110.87 22.40 12.72
CA TRP A 251 -111.77 21.55 13.52
C TRP A 251 -112.67 22.40 14.42
N ALA A 252 -113.98 22.40 14.11
CA ALA A 252 -115.01 22.85 15.03
C ALA A 252 -115.37 21.68 15.96
N ALA A 253 -115.31 21.90 17.28
CA ALA A 253 -115.38 20.85 18.29
C ALA A 253 -116.77 20.16 18.32
N PRO A 254 -116.86 18.82 18.22
CA PRO A 254 -118.12 18.07 18.31
C PRO A 254 -118.80 18.21 19.68
N GLU A 255 -120.13 18.33 19.71
CA GLU A 255 -120.93 18.53 20.95
C GLU A 255 -120.67 17.49 22.05
N ALA A 256 -120.32 16.25 21.68
CA ALA A 256 -119.98 15.21 22.64
C ALA A 256 -118.67 15.55 23.39
N LEU A 257 -117.67 16.12 22.71
CA LEU A 257 -116.41 16.53 23.33
C LEU A 257 -116.61 17.73 24.24
N GLN A 258 -117.51 18.65 23.88
CA GLN A 258 -117.89 19.77 24.75
C GLN A 258 -118.57 19.27 26.03
N LYS A 259 -119.47 18.26 25.93
CA LYS A 259 -120.08 17.60 27.10
C LYS A 259 -119.04 16.88 27.96
N TRP A 260 -118.06 16.20 27.35
CA TRP A 260 -116.97 15.57 28.09
C TRP A 260 -116.06 16.59 28.76
N LEU A 261 -115.72 17.68 28.08
CA LEU A 261 -114.88 18.76 28.63
C LEU A 261 -115.59 19.46 29.78
N GLN A 262 -116.90 19.64 29.68
CA GLN A 262 -117.74 20.12 30.76
C GLN A 262 -117.79 19.13 31.93
N LEU A 263 -117.92 17.82 31.67
CA LEU A 263 -117.90 16.80 32.72
C LEU A 263 -116.51 16.73 33.39
N THR A 264 -115.41 16.80 32.65
CA THR A 264 -114.07 16.82 33.23
C THR A 264 -113.81 18.09 34.01
N HIS A 265 -114.29 19.24 33.53
CA HIS A 265 -114.22 20.49 34.31
C HIS A 265 -115.02 20.37 35.61
N GLU A 266 -116.23 19.80 35.57
CA GLU A 266 -117.02 19.53 36.78
C GLU A 266 -116.26 18.60 37.75
N VAL A 267 -115.70 17.50 37.25
CA VAL A 267 -114.88 16.56 38.05
C VAL A 267 -113.64 17.23 38.60
N GLU A 268 -112.97 18.09 37.83
CA GLU A 268 -111.76 18.80 38.25
C GLU A 268 -112.09 19.88 39.28
N VAL A 269 -113.24 20.55 39.18
CA VAL A 269 -113.77 21.45 40.22
C VAL A 269 -114.11 20.67 41.49
N GLN A 270 -114.73 19.50 41.38
CA GLN A 270 -114.97 18.62 42.53
C GLN A 270 -113.66 18.16 43.18
N TYR A 271 -112.67 17.78 42.37
CA TYR A 271 -111.35 17.39 42.85
C TYR A 271 -110.59 18.55 43.49
N TYR A 272 -110.69 19.76 42.90
CA TYR A 272 -110.15 20.97 43.47
C TYR A 272 -110.81 21.30 44.81
N ASN A 273 -112.14 21.18 44.92
CA ASN A 273 -112.86 21.34 46.18
C ASN A 273 -112.46 20.30 47.24
N ILE A 274 -112.30 19.03 46.87
CA ILE A 274 -111.79 17.98 47.77
C ILE A 274 -110.35 18.27 48.21
N ARG A 275 -109.51 18.81 47.32
CA ARG A 275 -108.14 19.22 47.63
C ARG A 275 -108.08 20.50 48.46
N LEU A 276 -109.05 21.39 48.31
CA LEU A 276 -109.20 22.61 49.10
C LEU A 276 -109.87 22.33 50.46
N LEU A 277 -110.59 21.22 50.61
CA LEU A 277 -111.24 20.78 51.86
C LEU A 277 -110.24 20.65 53.03
N PRO A 278 -109.07 19.99 52.93
CA PRO A 278 -108.08 19.96 54.00
C PRO A 278 -107.43 21.33 54.25
N VAL A 279 -107.34 22.21 53.25
CA VAL A 279 -106.81 23.58 53.41
C VAL A 279 -107.81 24.47 54.15
N ASN A 280 -109.10 24.38 53.82
CA ASN A 280 -110.18 25.05 54.53
C ASN A 280 -110.42 24.45 55.92
N LEU A 281 -110.27 23.13 56.08
CA LEU A 281 -110.32 22.44 57.37
C LEU A 281 -109.13 22.83 58.23
N PHE A 282 -107.92 23.00 57.66
CA PHE A 282 -106.77 23.55 58.38
C PHE A 282 -106.99 25.01 58.76
N LEU A 283 -107.62 25.83 57.90
CA LEU A 283 -108.00 27.20 58.24
C LEU A 283 -109.05 27.24 59.37
N LEU A 284 -110.04 26.34 59.36
CA LEU A 284 -111.03 26.14 60.42
C LEU A 284 -110.42 25.56 61.70
N MET A 285 -109.46 24.64 61.60
CA MET A 285 -108.69 24.11 62.72
C MET A 285 -107.78 25.17 63.31
N PHE A 286 -107.22 26.07 62.52
CA PHE A 286 -106.43 27.21 62.99
C PHE A 286 -107.32 28.27 63.68
N GLN A 287 -108.53 28.49 63.18
CA GLN A 287 -109.55 29.29 63.88
C GLN A 287 -110.03 28.59 65.17
N ALA A 288 -110.19 27.26 65.16
CA ALA A 288 -110.54 26.46 66.33
C ALA A 288 -109.40 26.34 67.35
N GLU A 289 -108.13 26.33 66.92
CA GLU A 289 -106.95 26.43 67.77
C GLU A 289 -106.80 27.83 68.33
N LYS A 290 -107.14 28.90 67.59
CA LYS A 290 -107.29 30.26 68.17
C LYS A 290 -108.37 30.30 69.26
N ILE A 291 -109.45 29.53 69.12
CA ILE A 291 -110.49 29.37 70.16
C ILE A 291 -110.00 28.46 71.31
N LYS A 292 -109.20 27.41 71.03
CA LYS A 292 -108.62 26.49 72.03
C LYS A 292 -107.47 27.13 72.82
N LYS A 293 -106.68 28.03 72.21
CA LYS A 293 -105.70 28.90 72.90
C LYS A 293 -106.40 29.95 73.78
N LYS A 294 -107.56 30.47 73.36
CA LYS A 294 -108.48 31.26 74.21
C LYS A 294 -109.08 30.43 75.37
N ARG A 295 -109.12 29.09 75.29
CA ARG A 295 -109.66 28.18 76.32
C ARG A 295 -108.58 27.54 77.22
N ASN A 296 -107.36 27.34 76.73
CA ASN A 296 -106.18 26.90 77.51
C ASN A 296 -105.50 28.02 78.32
N THR A 297 -106.01 29.25 78.28
CA THR A 297 -105.82 30.25 79.35
C THR A 297 -106.69 29.94 80.58
N VAL A 298 -107.69 29.06 80.47
CA VAL A 298 -108.75 28.88 81.49
C VAL A 298 -108.69 27.53 82.22
N PHE A 299 -108.13 26.46 81.64
CA PHE A 299 -108.08 25.14 82.28
C PHE A 299 -106.87 24.35 81.76
N GLY A 300 -105.65 24.50 82.27
CA GLY A 300 -105.35 24.67 83.68
C GLY A 300 -105.66 23.36 84.39
N THR A 301 -104.71 22.43 84.35
CA THR A 301 -104.59 21.35 85.34
C THR A 301 -105.73 20.32 85.30
N PHE A 302 -105.41 19.11 85.73
CA PHE A 302 -106.39 18.18 86.28
C PHE A 302 -107.25 17.37 85.28
N HIS A 303 -106.76 16.16 85.06
CA HIS A 303 -107.52 14.93 85.26
C HIS A 303 -108.85 14.71 84.52
N VAL A 304 -108.83 13.62 83.75
CA VAL A 304 -109.80 12.51 83.87
C VAL A 304 -111.25 12.83 83.49
N ALA A 305 -111.58 12.33 82.30
CA ALA A 305 -112.86 11.75 81.89
C ALA A 305 -114.12 12.62 82.03
N HIS A 306 -114.75 12.94 80.90
CA HIS A 306 -115.83 12.09 80.41
C HIS A 306 -116.39 12.63 79.09
N SER A 307 -116.70 11.66 78.24
CA SER A 307 -117.60 11.71 77.08
C SER A 307 -118.88 12.50 77.34
N SER A 308 -119.23 13.41 76.43
CA SER A 308 -120.62 13.65 76.01
C SER A 308 -120.64 14.69 74.89
N SER A 309 -121.48 14.44 73.90
CA SER A 309 -121.72 15.24 72.69
C SER A 309 -120.60 15.16 71.64
N LEU A 310 -120.49 14.15 70.77
CA LEU A 310 -121.38 13.11 70.23
C LEU A 310 -122.72 13.55 69.62
N ASP A 311 -123.16 14.81 69.76
CA ASP A 311 -124.42 15.30 69.17
C ASP A 311 -124.22 16.40 68.12
N ASP A 312 -123.06 17.08 68.11
CA ASP A 312 -122.79 18.17 67.14
C ASP A 312 -122.15 17.67 65.83
N VAL A 313 -121.67 16.42 65.83
CA VAL A 313 -121.13 15.75 64.63
C VAL A 313 -122.27 15.16 63.79
N ASP A 314 -123.35 14.69 64.43
CA ASP A 314 -124.51 14.10 63.76
C ASP A 314 -125.39 15.13 63.04
N HIS A 315 -125.44 16.38 63.54
CA HIS A 315 -126.21 17.44 62.87
C HIS A 315 -125.54 17.97 61.58
N LYS A 316 -124.21 17.84 61.48
CA LYS A 316 -123.44 18.24 60.28
C LYS A 316 -123.45 17.20 59.16
N ILE A 317 -123.67 15.92 59.49
CA ILE A 317 -123.81 14.83 58.51
C ILE A 317 -125.14 14.94 57.74
N LEU A 318 -126.16 15.59 58.31
CA LEU A 318 -127.47 15.81 57.65
C LEU A 318 -127.49 16.98 56.65
N THR A 319 -126.57 17.93 56.71
CA THR A 319 -126.57 19.15 55.85
C THR A 319 -125.66 19.07 54.62
N ALA A 320 -124.88 18.01 54.46
CA ALA A 320 -123.97 17.84 53.32
C ALA A 320 -124.50 16.83 52.28
N LYS A 321 -125.82 16.78 52.09
CA LYS A 321 -126.50 15.99 51.07
C LYS A 321 -127.08 16.89 49.98
#